data_AF-A0A1H3QPS5-F1
#
_entry.id   AF-A0A1H3QPS5-F1
#
_cell.length_a   1.000
_cell.length_b   1.000
_cell.length_c   1.000
_cell.angle_alpha   90.00
_cell.angle_beta   90.00
_cell.angle_gamma   90.00
#
_symmetry.space_group_name_H-M   'P 1'
#
loop_
_entity.id
_entity.type
_entity.pdbx_description
1 polymer ?
#
loop_
_entity_poly.entity_id
_entity_poly.type
_entity_poly.pdbx_seq_one_letter_code
_entity_poly.pdbx_strand_id
1 'polypeptide(L)'
;MKISLSTRDKTLIVNFNGELDHHSAEETRKEIDKLYFEKRMRNIVLDLKSLNFMDSSGIGLIMGRYKNVSDNGGKLYIVNVSQRVEKILKMSGILKIVQLHNSLEDIPKNF
;
A
#
# COMPACT_ATOMS: atom_id res chain seq x y z
N MET A 1 -1.93 2.00 -15.04
CA MET A 1 -1.61 2.73 -13.79
C MET A 1 -0.11 2.99 -13.75
N LYS A 2 0.35 4.06 -13.10
CA LYS A 2 1.79 4.25 -12.83
C LYS A 2 2.03 4.21 -11.33
N ILE A 3 3.16 3.66 -10.92
CA ILE A 3 3.63 3.76 -9.55
C ILE A 3 4.98 4.47 -9.48
N SER A 4 5.25 5.08 -8.34
CA SER A 4 6.58 5.60 -8.02
C SER A 4 7.01 5.05 -6.68
N LEU A 5 8.15 4.37 -6.69
CA LEU A 5 8.71 3.68 -5.54
C LEU A 5 9.86 4.51 -4.97
N SER A 6 9.83 4.75 -3.67
CA SER A 6 10.94 5.37 -2.95
C SER A 6 11.18 4.66 -1.62
N THR A 7 12.37 4.81 -1.06
CA THR A 7 12.74 4.17 0.20
C THR A 7 13.13 5.21 1.22
N ARG A 8 12.71 4.98 2.46
CA ARG A 8 13.15 5.74 3.64
C ARG A 8 13.45 4.73 4.74
N ASP A 9 14.70 4.70 5.20
CA ASP A 9 15.18 3.73 6.20
C ASP A 9 14.86 2.28 5.80
N LYS A 10 14.00 1.59 6.56
CA LYS A 10 13.53 0.22 6.29
C LYS A 10 12.12 0.19 5.72
N THR A 11 11.70 1.27 5.10
CA THR A 11 10.32 1.46 4.64
C THR A 11 10.27 1.77 3.16
N LEU A 12 9.50 0.97 2.44
CA LEU A 12 9.16 1.19 1.03
C LEU A 12 7.91 2.06 0.94
N ILE A 13 7.99 3.19 0.25
CA ILE A 13 6.87 4.09 -0.01
C ILE A 13 6.43 3.89 -1.45
N VAL A 14 5.15 3.56 -1.63
CA VAL A 14 4.53 3.28 -2.92
C VAL A 14 3.49 4.35 -3.21
N ASN A 15 3.77 5.19 -4.20
CA ASN A 15 2.82 6.20 -4.66
C ASN A 15 2.06 5.66 -5.88
N PHE A 16 0.73 5.73 -5.83
CA PHE A 16 -0.13 5.28 -6.93
C PHE A 16 -0.65 6.46 -7.73
N ASN A 17 -0.62 6.36 -9.06
CA ASN A 17 -1.19 7.35 -9.96
C ASN A 17 -2.11 6.67 -10.99
N GLY A 18 -3.40 7.01 -10.93
CA GLY A 18 -4.44 6.51 -11.84
C GLY A 18 -5.43 5.58 -11.14
N GLU A 19 -5.70 4.43 -11.74
CA GLU A 19 -6.73 3.48 -11.30
C GLU A 19 -6.12 2.10 -11.03
N LEU A 20 -6.48 1.52 -9.88
CA LEU A 20 -6.04 0.19 -9.47
C LEU A 20 -7.16 -0.82 -9.73
N ASP A 21 -7.01 -1.56 -10.83
CA ASP A 21 -7.97 -2.54 -11.32
C ASP A 21 -7.28 -3.91 -11.51
N HIS A 22 -8.02 -4.89 -12.03
CA HIS A 22 -7.49 -6.22 -12.30
C HIS A 22 -6.24 -6.21 -13.19
N HIS A 23 -6.21 -5.37 -14.23
CA HIS A 23 -5.10 -5.32 -15.17
C HIS A 23 -3.84 -4.71 -14.54
N SER A 24 -3.99 -3.63 -13.80
CA SER A 24 -2.85 -2.91 -13.22
C SER A 24 -2.33 -3.54 -11.92
N ALA A 25 -3.13 -4.37 -11.24
CA ALA A 25 -2.75 -4.96 -9.96
C ALA A 25 -1.63 -6.00 -10.05
N GLU A 26 -1.49 -6.74 -11.16
CA GLU A 26 -0.46 -7.78 -11.30
C GLU A 26 0.94 -7.17 -11.48
N GLU A 27 1.08 -6.23 -12.42
CA GLU A 27 2.36 -5.55 -12.70
C GLU A 27 2.84 -4.79 -11.47
N THR A 28 1.94 -4.03 -10.85
CA THR A 28 2.20 -3.28 -9.61
C THR A 28 2.67 -4.17 -8.48
N ARG A 29 2.04 -5.34 -8.33
CA ARG A 29 2.44 -6.34 -7.34
C ARG A 29 3.90 -6.79 -7.57
N LYS A 30 4.26 -7.12 -8.81
CA LYS A 30 5.61 -7.59 -9.16
C LYS A 30 6.66 -6.54 -8.83
N GLU A 31 6.40 -5.27 -9.17
CA GLU A 31 7.32 -4.17 -8.89
C GLU A 31 7.52 -3.91 -7.39
N ILE A 32 6.43 -3.85 -6.63
CA ILE A 32 6.48 -3.65 -5.17
C ILE A 32 7.23 -4.81 -4.51
N ASP A 33 6.83 -6.05 -4.82
CA ASP A 33 7.41 -7.24 -4.19
C ASP A 33 8.90 -7.36 -4.53
N LYS A 34 9.28 -7.12 -5.79
CA LYS A 34 10.69 -7.12 -6.22
C LYS A 34 11.53 -6.18 -5.37
N LEU A 35 11.15 -4.90 -5.28
CA LEU A 35 11.94 -3.91 -4.55
C LEU A 35 11.93 -4.17 -3.03
N TYR A 36 10.79 -4.59 -2.49
CA TYR A 36 10.65 -4.95 -1.07
C TYR A 36 11.66 -6.03 -0.66
N PHE A 37 11.71 -7.13 -1.42
CA PHE A 37 12.60 -8.26 -1.12
C PHE A 37 14.07 -7.94 -1.45
N GLU A 38 14.36 -7.35 -2.62
CA GLU A 38 15.73 -7.03 -3.03
C GLU A 38 16.43 -6.08 -2.04
N LYS A 39 15.70 -5.08 -1.52
CA LYS A 39 16.25 -4.10 -0.59
C LYS A 39 16.12 -4.50 0.88
N ARG A 40 15.53 -5.67 1.17
CA ARG A 40 15.26 -6.15 2.54
C ARG A 40 14.54 -5.09 3.37
N MET A 41 13.48 -4.56 2.79
CA MET A 41 12.58 -3.60 3.45
C MET A 41 11.79 -4.33 4.54
N ARG A 42 11.42 -3.60 5.58
CA ARG A 42 10.62 -4.11 6.70
C ARG A 42 9.16 -3.71 6.54
N ASN A 43 8.92 -2.43 6.27
CA ASN A 43 7.56 -1.87 6.18
C ASN A 43 7.25 -1.40 4.78
N ILE A 44 5.95 -1.23 4.54
CA ILE A 44 5.42 -0.65 3.32
C ILE A 44 4.43 0.45 3.69
N VAL A 45 4.49 1.56 2.97
CA VAL A 45 3.49 2.63 3.01
C VAL A 45 2.87 2.75 1.62
N LEU A 46 1.55 2.68 1.55
CA LEU A 46 0.77 2.89 0.34
C LEU A 46 0.18 4.30 0.36
N ASP A 47 0.73 5.19 -0.47
CA ASP A 47 0.22 6.55 -0.63
C ASP A 47 -0.80 6.59 -1.78
N LEU A 48 -2.08 6.72 -1.41
CA LEU A 48 -3.21 6.67 -2.34
C LEU A 48 -3.66 8.06 -2.82
N LYS A 49 -2.85 9.11 -2.59
CA LYS A 49 -3.22 10.51 -2.90
C LYS A 49 -3.70 10.72 -4.33
N SER A 50 -3.06 10.06 -5.29
CA SER A 50 -3.37 10.18 -6.73
C SER A 50 -4.08 8.92 -7.27
N LEU A 51 -4.69 8.13 -6.39
CA LEU A 51 -5.50 6.98 -6.77
C LEU A 51 -6.99 7.37 -6.86
N ASN A 52 -7.51 7.34 -8.08
CA ASN A 52 -8.88 7.80 -8.37
C ASN A 52 -9.93 6.68 -8.22
N PHE A 53 -9.49 5.43 -8.38
CA PHE A 53 -10.36 4.26 -8.34
C PHE A 53 -9.61 3.02 -7.84
N MET A 54 -10.34 2.14 -7.16
CA MET A 54 -9.90 0.83 -6.70
C MET A 54 -11.07 -0.16 -6.80
N ASP A 55 -10.80 -1.42 -7.12
CA ASP A 55 -11.76 -2.53 -7.04
C ASP A 55 -11.29 -3.64 -6.07
N SER A 56 -11.90 -4.82 -6.17
CA SER A 56 -11.51 -6.00 -5.37
C SER A 56 -10.05 -6.45 -5.61
N SER A 57 -9.49 -6.20 -6.78
CA SER A 57 -8.11 -6.52 -7.13
C SER A 57 -7.14 -5.65 -6.32
N GLY A 58 -7.51 -4.40 -6.06
CA GLY A 58 -6.76 -3.51 -5.17
C GLY A 58 -6.74 -3.98 -3.72
N ILE A 59 -7.86 -4.53 -3.23
CA ILE A 59 -7.90 -5.17 -1.90
C ILE A 59 -6.96 -6.38 -1.85
N GLY A 60 -7.03 -7.26 -2.86
CA GLY A 60 -6.09 -8.37 -2.99
C GLY A 60 -4.64 -7.89 -3.07
N LEU A 61 -4.41 -6.72 -3.68
CA LEU A 61 -3.10 -6.11 -3.71
C LEU A 61 -2.63 -5.72 -2.30
N ILE A 62 -3.46 -5.06 -1.50
CA ILE A 62 -3.10 -4.65 -0.14
C ILE A 62 -2.89 -5.88 0.75
N MET A 63 -3.76 -6.88 0.65
CA MET A 63 -3.67 -8.12 1.45
C MET A 63 -2.36 -8.89 1.24
N GLY A 64 -1.91 -9.04 -0.02
CA GLY A 64 -0.64 -9.70 -0.31
C GLY A 64 0.55 -8.98 0.32
N ARG A 65 0.57 -7.64 0.23
CA ARG A 65 1.60 -6.80 0.87
C ARG A 65 1.54 -6.87 2.39
N TYR A 66 0.35 -6.87 2.96
CA TYR A 66 0.16 -7.04 4.41
C TYR A 66 0.76 -8.35 4.90
N LYS A 67 0.52 -9.45 4.17
CA LYS A 67 1.13 -10.75 4.48
C LYS A 67 2.66 -10.68 4.42
N ASN A 68 3.22 -10.13 3.33
CA ASN A 68 4.67 -10.02 3.16
C ASN A 68 5.35 -9.25 4.30
N VAL A 69 4.78 -8.11 4.72
CA VAL A 69 5.37 -7.34 5.83
C VAL A 69 5.17 -8.00 7.18
N SER A 70 4.00 -8.62 7.42
CA SER A 70 3.68 -9.26 8.70
C SER A 70 4.56 -10.49 8.94
N ASP A 71 4.79 -11.30 7.91
CA ASP A 71 5.68 -12.47 7.96
C ASP A 71 7.14 -12.08 8.29
N ASN A 72 7.51 -10.81 8.06
CA ASN A 72 8.83 -10.24 8.38
C ASN A 72 8.82 -9.32 9.62
N GLY A 73 7.74 -9.32 10.42
CA GLY A 73 7.64 -8.49 11.64
C GLY A 73 7.62 -6.98 11.37
N GLY A 74 7.20 -6.58 10.17
CA GLY A 74 6.98 -5.21 9.74
C GLY A 74 5.51 -4.82 9.75
N LYS A 75 5.22 -3.61 9.25
CA LYS A 75 3.87 -3.04 9.21
C LYS A 75 3.51 -2.52 7.83
N LEU A 76 2.20 -2.53 7.53
CA LEU A 76 1.63 -1.92 6.34
C LEU A 76 0.81 -0.69 6.77
N TYR A 77 1.09 0.45 6.14
CA TYR A 77 0.37 1.69 6.34
C TYR A 77 -0.28 2.14 5.04
N ILE A 78 -1.43 2.81 5.16
CA ILE A 78 -2.12 3.44 4.05
C ILE A 78 -2.33 4.91 4.39
N VAL A 79 -2.04 5.82 3.46
CA VAL A 79 -2.17 7.26 3.64
C VAL A 79 -2.89 7.93 2.47
N ASN A 80 -3.36 9.16 2.69
CA ASN A 80 -3.99 10.02 1.68
C ASN A 80 -5.15 9.35 0.92
N VAL A 81 -6.01 8.61 1.63
CA VAL A 81 -7.10 7.85 1.00
C VAL A 81 -8.27 8.78 0.66
N SER A 82 -8.77 8.69 -0.57
CA SER A 82 -9.99 9.40 -0.98
C SER A 82 -11.24 8.76 -0.37
N GLN A 83 -12.30 9.53 -0.16
CA GLN A 83 -13.58 9.01 0.40
C GLN A 83 -14.14 7.80 -0.38
N ARG A 84 -13.94 7.77 -1.71
CA ARG A 84 -14.38 6.66 -2.56
C ARG A 84 -13.61 5.39 -2.25
N VAL A 85 -12.28 5.46 -2.19
CA VAL A 85 -11.42 4.31 -1.89
C VAL A 85 -11.62 3.87 -0.44
N GLU A 86 -11.79 4.81 0.49
CA GLU A 86 -12.02 4.51 1.90
C GLU A 86 -13.29 3.67 2.12
N LYS A 87 -14.37 3.94 1.38
CA LYS A 87 -15.59 3.11 1.41
C LYS A 87 -15.30 1.67 1.02
N ILE A 88 -14.48 1.44 -0.01
CA ILE A 88 -14.11 0.11 -0.48
C ILE A 88 -13.25 -0.62 0.58
N LEU A 89 -12.29 0.08 1.20
CA LEU A 89 -11.50 -0.46 2.30
C LEU A 89 -12.36 -0.82 3.51
N LYS A 90 -13.34 0.02 3.86
CA LYS A 90 -14.30 -0.25 4.95
C LYS A 90 -15.15 -1.47 4.66
N MET A 91 -15.70 -1.57 3.44
CA MET A 91 -16.54 -2.69 3.02
C MET A 91 -15.79 -4.02 3.00
N SER A 92 -14.50 -4.02 2.65
CA SER A 92 -13.69 -5.25 2.65
C SER A 92 -13.27 -5.71 4.05
N GLY A 93 -13.42 -4.86 5.07
CA GLY A 93 -12.97 -5.14 6.43
C GLY A 93 -11.45 -5.08 6.62
N ILE A 94 -10.68 -4.68 5.60
CA ILE A 94 -9.22 -4.65 5.66
C ILE A 94 -8.68 -3.67 6.70
N LEU A 95 -9.45 -2.62 7.01
CA LEU A 95 -9.09 -1.62 8.03
C LEU A 95 -9.02 -2.20 9.46
N LYS A 96 -9.42 -3.46 9.67
CA LYS A 96 -9.19 -4.17 10.95
C LYS A 96 -7.73 -4.61 11.13
N ILE A 97 -6.96 -4.67 10.05
CA ILE A 97 -5.59 -5.20 10.05
C ILE A 97 -4.55 -4.22 9.50
N VAL A 98 -4.96 -3.25 8.65
CA VAL A 98 -4.08 -2.20 8.12
C VAL A 98 -4.33 -0.87 8.84
N GLN A 99 -3.25 -0.09 9.03
CA GLN A 99 -3.33 1.22 9.68
C GLN A 99 -3.54 2.31 8.64
N LEU A 100 -4.60 3.09 8.82
CA LEU A 100 -4.94 4.24 7.99
C LEU A 100 -4.50 5.53 8.70
N HIS A 101 -3.76 6.39 8.00
CA HIS A 101 -3.40 7.72 8.45
C HIS A 101 -3.77 8.77 7.39
N ASN A 102 -3.83 10.05 7.77
CA ASN A 102 -4.18 11.09 6.79
C ASN A 102 -3.00 11.35 5.84
N SER A 103 -1.78 11.41 6.36
CA SER A 103 -0.57 11.64 5.57
C SER A 103 0.64 10.82 6.03
N LEU A 104 1.76 10.93 5.29
CA LEU A 104 3.02 10.28 5.64
C LEU A 104 3.61 10.77 6.96
N GLU A 105 3.36 12.03 7.31
CA GLU A 105 3.85 12.66 8.53
C GLU A 105 3.18 12.13 9.80
N ASP A 106 1.96 11.60 9.67
CA ASP A 106 1.16 11.04 10.77
C ASP A 106 1.59 9.62 11.18
N ILE A 107 2.44 8.97 10.39
CA ILE A 107 2.90 7.61 10.68
C ILE A 107 3.92 7.67 11.84
N PRO A 108 3.87 6.75 12.83
CA PRO A 108 4.74 6.81 14.02
C PRO A 108 6.24 6.77 13.73
N LYS A 109 6.97 7.87 13.89
CA LYS A 109 8.44 7.91 13.63
C LYS A 109 9.15 6.73 14.30
N ASN A 110 9.98 5.99 13.54
CA ASN A 110 10.64 4.70 13.85
C ASN A 110 9.98 3.41 13.28
N PHE A 111 9.37 3.49 12.10
CA PHE A 111 9.01 2.30 11.29
C PHE A 111 10.15 1.90 10.35
#